data_AF-A0A524JLW4-F1
#
_entry.id   AF-A0A524JLW4-F1
#
_cell.length_a   1.000
_cell.length_b   1.000
_cell.length_c   1.000
_cell.angle_alpha   90.00
_cell.angle_beta   90.00
_cell.angle_gamma   90.00
#
_symmetry.space_group_name_H-M   'P 1'
#
loop_
_entity.id
_entity.type
_entity.pdbx_description
1 polymer ?
#
loop_
_entity_poly.entity_id
_entity_poly.type
_entity_poly.pdbx_seq_one_letter_code
_entity_poly.pdbx_strand_id
1 'polypeptide(L)'
;MIRRSILVISILILPLFACSSIKSGKNIAIDSPLKKSQTNKSLSEARQEVEKSRRELDNCLEEYSGDETKCKREKDNYNQDVEEYASLQAN
;
A
#
# COMPACT_ATOMS: atom_id res chain seq x y z
N MET A 1 24.57 37.14 35.38
CA MET A 1 25.72 36.43 35.99
C MET A 1 25.20 35.52 37.10
N ILE A 2 25.30 34.20 36.89
CA ILE A 2 25.27 33.01 37.79
C ILE A 2 25.23 31.89 36.74
N ARG A 3 26.33 31.29 36.23
CA ARG A 3 27.55 30.71 36.81
C ARG A 3 27.25 29.48 37.67
N ARG A 4 27.75 28.34 37.16
CA ARG A 4 27.92 26.98 37.74
C ARG A 4 26.85 25.98 37.27
N SER A 5 27.10 25.21 36.21
CA SER A 5 28.01 24.03 36.13
C SER A 5 27.52 22.86 36.98
N ILE A 6 26.82 21.91 36.36
CA ILE A 6 26.99 20.48 36.67
C ILE A 6 27.04 19.74 35.34
N LEU A 7 28.23 19.23 35.06
CA LEU A 7 28.62 18.36 33.97
C LEU A 7 28.89 17.02 34.67
N VAL A 8 28.02 16.02 34.48
CA VAL A 8 28.34 14.64 34.87
C VAL A 8 27.93 13.72 33.73
N ILE A 9 28.94 13.45 32.91
CA ILE A 9 29.11 12.29 32.05
C ILE A 9 29.13 11.03 32.92
N SER A 10 28.47 9.96 32.50
CA SER A 10 28.89 8.53 32.56
C SER A 10 27.66 7.62 32.60
N ILE A 11 27.57 6.42 32.02
CA ILE A 11 28.37 5.55 31.15
C ILE A 11 27.37 4.47 30.68
N LEU A 12 27.54 4.03 29.43
CA LEU A 12 27.12 2.75 28.84
C LEU A 12 26.41 1.72 29.74
N ILE A 13 25.21 1.31 29.32
CA ILE A 13 24.82 -0.10 29.34
C ILE A 13 24.12 -0.42 28.02
N LEU A 14 24.93 -0.80 27.02
CA LEU A 14 24.46 -1.65 25.94
C LEU A 14 24.75 -3.10 26.35
N PRO A 15 23.73 -3.94 26.54
CA PRO A 15 23.83 -5.34 26.23
C PRO A 15 23.05 -5.56 24.93
N LEU A 16 23.82 -5.62 23.85
CA LEU A 16 23.71 -6.57 22.76
C LEU A 16 22.50 -7.52 22.84
N PHE A 17 21.37 -7.15 22.21
CA PHE A 17 20.54 -8.16 21.57
C PHE A 17 21.13 -8.45 20.20
N ALA A 18 22.27 -9.13 20.23
CA ALA A 18 22.77 -9.83 19.06
C ALA A 18 21.78 -10.94 18.69
N CYS A 19 21.44 -10.96 17.40
CA CYS A 19 21.08 -12.12 16.60
C CYS A 19 20.74 -13.41 17.35
N SER A 20 19.51 -13.89 17.19
CA SER A 20 19.29 -15.07 16.32
C SER A 20 17.84 -15.52 16.42
N SER A 21 17.02 -15.01 15.51
CA SER A 21 16.15 -15.85 14.70
C SER A 21 15.67 -14.97 13.56
N ILE A 22 16.51 -14.88 12.51
CA ILE A 22 15.97 -14.96 11.16
C ILE A 22 15.29 -16.33 11.11
N LYS A 23 14.08 -16.40 11.68
CA LYS A 23 13.16 -17.46 11.34
C LYS A 23 12.86 -17.13 9.89
N SER A 24 13.53 -17.90 9.04
CA SER A 24 13.16 -18.16 7.66
C SER A 24 11.70 -18.56 7.66
N GLY A 25 10.81 -17.58 7.83
CA GLY A 25 9.49 -17.58 7.26
C GLY A 25 9.81 -17.45 5.79
N LYS A 26 10.07 -18.61 5.17
CA LYS A 26 9.88 -18.93 3.77
C LYS A 26 9.50 -17.66 3.03
N ASN A 27 10.38 -17.16 2.17
CA ASN A 27 9.98 -16.33 1.04
C ASN A 27 8.90 -17.13 0.30
N ILE A 28 7.68 -17.13 0.82
CA ILE A 28 6.49 -17.10 0.04
C ILE A 28 6.65 -15.71 -0.56
N ALA A 29 7.42 -15.66 -1.65
CA ALA A 29 6.89 -15.01 -2.82
C ALA A 29 5.46 -15.52 -2.88
N ILE A 30 4.55 -14.74 -2.28
CA ILE A 30 3.20 -14.67 -2.78
C ILE A 30 3.49 -14.07 -4.16
N ASP A 31 3.88 -14.96 -5.08
CA ASP A 31 3.62 -14.84 -6.49
C ASP A 31 2.10 -14.72 -6.46
N SER A 32 1.60 -13.51 -6.13
CA SER A 32 0.20 -13.20 -6.25
C SER A 32 -0.06 -13.56 -7.70
N PRO A 33 -0.91 -14.55 -8.00
CA PRO A 33 -1.17 -14.91 -9.39
C PRO A 33 -1.63 -13.69 -10.21
N LEU A 34 -2.08 -12.62 -9.53
CA LEU A 34 -2.28 -11.28 -10.06
C LEU A 34 -1.06 -10.69 -10.79
N LYS A 35 0.17 -10.76 -10.26
CA LYS A 35 1.35 -10.12 -10.87
C LYS A 35 1.79 -10.78 -12.19
N LYS A 36 1.58 -12.09 -12.35
CA LYS A 36 1.87 -12.81 -13.61
C LYS A 36 0.76 -12.65 -14.66
N SER A 37 -0.46 -12.28 -14.24
CA SER A 37 -1.54 -11.95 -15.17
C SER A 37 -1.43 -10.54 -15.74
N GLN A 38 -0.75 -9.61 -15.04
CA GLN A 38 -0.59 -8.22 -15.49
C GLN A 38 0.23 -8.08 -16.78
N THR A 39 1.16 -9.00 -17.05
CA THR A 39 2.04 -8.92 -18.22
C THR A 39 1.35 -9.06 -19.58
N ASN A 40 0.07 -9.47 -19.63
CA ASN A 40 -0.70 -9.60 -20.88
C ASN A 40 -2.00 -8.80 -20.88
N LYS A 41 -2.17 -7.86 -19.94
CA LYS A 41 -3.40 -7.06 -19.88
C LYS A 41 -3.34 -5.98 -20.96
N SER A 42 -4.27 -6.02 -21.90
CA SER A 42 -4.36 -5.00 -22.94
C SER A 42 -4.88 -3.68 -22.37
N LEU A 43 -4.52 -2.56 -22.98
CA LEU A 43 -5.02 -1.23 -22.63
C LEU A 43 -6.57 -1.17 -22.70
N SER A 44 -7.18 -1.94 -23.61
CA SER A 44 -8.63 -2.06 -23.72
C SER A 44 -9.25 -2.77 -22.51
N GLU A 45 -8.65 -3.85 -22.02
CA GLU A 45 -9.14 -4.58 -20.84
C GLU A 45 -8.98 -3.73 -19.57
N ALA A 46 -7.82 -3.08 -19.40
CA ALA A 46 -7.60 -2.17 -18.28
C ALA A 46 -8.60 -1.01 -18.27
N ARG A 47 -8.95 -0.45 -19.45
CA ARG A 47 -10.02 0.55 -19.55
C ARG A 47 -11.38 0.00 -19.11
N GLN A 48 -11.74 -1.20 -19.52
CA GLN A 48 -13.02 -1.82 -19.14
C GLN A 48 -13.09 -2.06 -17.62
N GLU A 49 -11.98 -2.43 -17.00
CA GLU A 49 -11.90 -2.62 -15.55
C GLU A 49 -12.06 -1.29 -14.79
N VAL A 50 -11.39 -0.21 -15.23
CA VAL A 50 -11.62 1.14 -14.69
C VAL A 50 -13.09 1.56 -14.81
N GLU A 51 -13.73 1.32 -15.95
CA GLU A 51 -15.16 1.65 -16.13
C GLU A 51 -16.08 0.76 -15.27
N LYS A 52 -15.65 -0.45 -14.92
CA LYS A 52 -16.39 -1.35 -14.03
C LYS A 52 -16.24 -0.90 -12.58
N SER A 53 -15.03 -0.70 -12.08
CA SER A 53 -14.80 -0.25 -10.69
C SER A 53 -15.34 1.15 -10.46
N ARG A 54 -15.35 2.03 -11.46
CA ARG A 54 -16.05 3.32 -11.38
C ARG A 54 -17.54 3.14 -11.10
N ARG A 55 -18.21 2.24 -11.85
CA ARG A 55 -19.65 1.96 -11.64
C ARG A 55 -19.91 1.34 -10.27
N GLU A 56 -19.04 0.47 -9.79
CA GLU A 56 -19.15 -0.11 -8.45
C GLU A 56 -19.00 0.96 -7.36
N LEU A 57 -18.06 1.89 -7.53
CA LEU A 57 -17.90 3.04 -6.64
C LEU A 57 -19.12 3.97 -6.70
N ASP A 58 -19.59 4.32 -7.89
CA ASP A 58 -20.77 5.19 -8.08
C ASP A 58 -22.01 4.58 -7.40
N ASN A 59 -22.26 3.28 -7.59
CA ASN A 59 -23.36 2.58 -6.94
C ASN A 59 -23.23 2.58 -5.41
N CYS A 60 -22.01 2.36 -4.89
CA CYS A 60 -21.78 2.41 -3.46
C CYS A 60 -22.04 3.83 -2.90
N LEU A 61 -21.55 4.86 -3.58
CA LEU A 61 -21.78 6.24 -3.18
C LEU A 61 -23.26 6.59 -3.24
N GLU A 62 -24.00 6.11 -4.24
CA GLU A 62 -25.45 6.29 -4.31
C GLU A 62 -26.16 5.63 -3.10
N GLU A 63 -25.80 4.39 -2.76
CA GLU A 63 -26.36 3.66 -1.62
C GLU A 63 -26.09 4.37 -0.28
N TYR A 64 -24.89 4.92 -0.11
CA TYR A 64 -24.46 5.59 1.12
C TYR A 64 -24.56 7.12 1.06
N SER A 65 -25.37 7.67 0.16
CA SER A 65 -25.63 9.12 0.05
C SER A 65 -24.36 9.98 -0.10
N GLY A 66 -23.35 9.44 -0.77
CA GLY A 66 -22.06 10.09 -1.03
C GLY A 66 -21.02 9.92 0.08
N ASP A 67 -21.28 9.09 1.10
CA ASP A 67 -20.30 8.83 2.16
C ASP A 67 -19.15 7.94 1.67
N GLU A 68 -18.08 8.58 1.20
CA GLU A 68 -16.88 7.92 0.71
C GLU A 68 -16.20 7.01 1.75
N THR A 69 -16.40 7.26 3.05
CA THR A 69 -15.76 6.45 4.10
C THR A 69 -16.33 5.04 4.15
N LYS A 70 -17.59 4.88 3.76
CA LYS A 70 -18.26 3.57 3.65
C LYS A 70 -17.93 2.84 2.35
N CYS A 71 -17.52 3.58 1.32
CA CYS A 71 -17.12 3.07 0.00
C CYS A 71 -15.61 3.03 -0.20
N LYS A 72 -14.84 3.01 0.91
CA LYS A 72 -13.38 3.07 0.84
C LYS A 72 -12.79 1.93 0.02
N ARG A 73 -13.36 0.73 0.13
CA ARG A 73 -12.89 -0.45 -0.61
C ARG A 73 -13.06 -0.27 -2.12
N GLU A 74 -14.23 0.17 -2.55
CA GLU A 74 -14.57 0.41 -3.95
C GLU A 74 -13.72 1.55 -4.52
N LYS A 75 -13.45 2.58 -3.70
CA LYS A 75 -12.55 3.67 -4.03
C LYS A 75 -11.10 3.20 -4.19
N ASP A 76 -10.61 2.36 -3.29
CA ASP A 76 -9.27 1.79 -3.36
C ASP A 76 -9.11 0.90 -4.60
N ASN A 77 -10.13 0.08 -4.93
CA ASN A 77 -10.16 -0.73 -6.15
C ASN A 77 -10.13 0.15 -7.41
N TYR A 78 -10.98 1.18 -7.49
CA TYR A 78 -10.99 2.12 -8.61
C TYR A 78 -9.62 2.80 -8.79
N ASN A 79 -9.01 3.26 -7.70
CA ASN A 79 -7.69 3.88 -7.75
C ASN A 79 -6.62 2.92 -8.28
N GLN A 80 -6.65 1.65 -7.84
CA GLN A 80 -5.72 0.63 -8.32
C GLN A 80 -5.89 0.36 -9.82
N ASP A 81 -7.12 0.26 -10.31
CA ASP A 81 -7.39 0.03 -11.73
C ASP A 81 -6.96 1.23 -12.59
N VAL A 82 -7.14 2.45 -12.08
CA VAL A 82 -6.68 3.68 -12.75
C VAL A 82 -5.17 3.74 -12.83
N GLU A 83 -4.47 3.39 -11.74
CA GLU A 83 -3.01 3.34 -11.71
C GLU A 83 -2.47 2.30 -12.71
N GLU A 84 -3.10 1.13 -12.77
CA GLU A 84 -2.75 0.08 -13.73
C GLU A 84 -2.97 0.55 -15.17
N TYR A 85 -4.12 1.14 -15.48
CA TYR A 85 -4.40 1.70 -16.80
C TYR A 85 -3.41 2.81 -17.19
N ALA A 86 -3.08 3.71 -16.26
CA ALA A 86 -2.09 4.76 -16.49
C ALA A 86 -0.70 4.18 -16.76
N SER A 87 -0.31 3.12 -16.04
CA SER A 87 0.97 2.43 -16.25
C SER A 87 1.08 1.75 -17.62
N LEU A 88 -0.05 1.27 -18.17
CA LEU A 88 -0.13 0.67 -19.50
C LEU A 88 -0.16 1.72 -20.63
N GLN A 89 -0.66 2.93 -20.36
CA GLN A 89 -0.59 4.06 -21.30
C GLN A 89 0.80 4.68 -21.43
N ALA A 90 1.57 4.65 -20.34
CA ALA A 90 2.90 5.26 -20.28
C ALA A 90 4.01 4.37 -20.87
N ASN A 91 3.71 3.11 -21.15
CA ASN A 91 4.58 2.15 -21.84
C ASN A 91 4.23 2.06 -23.34
#